data_AF-A0A3D1MHB8-F1
#
_entry.id   AF-A0A3D1MHB8-F1
#
_cell.length_a   1.000
_cell.length_b   1.000
_cell.length_c   1.000
_cell.angle_alpha   90.00
_cell.angle_beta   90.00
_cell.angle_gamma   90.00
#
_symmetry.space_group_name_H-M   'P 1'
#
loop_
_entity.id
_entity.type
_entity.pdbx_description
1 polymer ?
#
loop_
_entity_poly.entity_id
_entity_poly.type
_entity_poly.pdbx_seq_one_letter_code
_entity_poly.pdbx_strand_id
1 'polypeptide(L)'
;MSIAKNLPKLQKKNKYDEIFTDRAYTHAVGRRKNATAQVRLYEEGRGRIYVNEKEFRKYFPHFEMQKIVTRPLDIVKEKQNLDIS
;
A
#
# COMPACT_ATOMS: atom_id res chain seq x y z
N MET A 1 2.80 -0.82 49.11
CA MET A 1 2.33 0.06 48.03
C MET A 1 2.58 -0.63 46.70
N SER A 2 1.56 -1.29 46.16
CA SER A 2 1.65 -2.08 44.94
C SER A 2 1.57 -1.15 43.74
N ILE A 3 2.72 -0.80 43.16
CA ILE A 3 2.77 -0.03 41.91
C ILE A 3 2.29 -0.97 40.81
N ALA A 4 1.01 -0.86 40.45
CA ALA A 4 0.50 -1.50 39.25
C ALA A 4 1.33 -1.01 38.06
N LYS A 5 2.21 -1.87 37.54
CA LYS A 5 2.84 -1.68 36.23
C LYS A 5 1.70 -1.60 35.22
N ASN A 6 1.32 -0.39 34.84
CA ASN A 6 0.52 -0.17 33.65
C ASN A 6 1.39 -0.56 32.46
N LEU A 7 1.25 -1.82 32.06
CA LEU A 7 1.86 -2.40 30.88
C LEU A 7 1.39 -1.57 29.67
N PRO A 8 2.30 -1.05 28.82
CA PRO A 8 1.89 -0.29 27.65
C PRO A 8 0.99 -1.17 26.79
N LYS A 9 -0.21 -0.66 26.45
CA LYS A 9 -1.14 -1.35 25.57
C LYS A 9 -0.39 -1.74 24.30
N LEU A 10 -0.27 -3.04 24.03
CA LEU A 10 0.23 -3.57 22.77
C LEU A 10 -0.66 -3.02 21.65
N GLN A 11 -0.19 -1.98 20.97
CA GLN A 11 -0.88 -1.42 19.82
C GLN A 11 -0.92 -2.52 18.76
N LYS A 12 -2.13 -2.97 18.39
CA LYS A 12 -2.32 -3.96 17.33
C LYS A 12 -1.74 -3.37 16.04
N LYS A 13 -0.76 -4.05 15.44
CA LYS A 13 -0.21 -3.66 14.14
C LYS A 13 -1.35 -3.63 13.13
N ASN A 14 -1.44 -2.57 12.33
CA ASN A 14 -2.43 -2.53 11.27
C ASN A 14 -2.03 -3.53 10.18
N LYS A 15 -3.02 -4.13 9.50
CA LYS A 15 -2.79 -5.11 8.43
C LYS A 15 -1.84 -4.60 7.34
N TYR A 16 -1.75 -3.28 7.16
CA TYR A 16 -0.84 -2.61 6.24
C TYR A 16 0.62 -2.67 6.72
N ASP A 17 0.88 -2.40 8.00
CA ASP A 17 2.23 -2.40 8.58
C ASP A 17 2.89 -3.78 8.47
N GLU A 18 2.11 -4.84 8.68
CA GLU A 18 2.60 -6.22 8.53
C GLU A 18 3.06 -6.56 7.10
N ILE A 19 2.54 -5.85 6.10
CA ILE A 19 2.84 -6.12 4.70
C ILE A 19 4.05 -5.31 4.23
N PHE A 20 4.25 -4.09 4.71
CA PHE A 20 5.24 -3.18 4.11
C PHE A 20 6.42 -2.81 5.02
N THR A 21 6.41 -3.21 6.29
CA THR A 21 7.51 -2.92 7.22
C THR A 21 8.78 -3.67 6.80
N ASP A 22 9.91 -2.94 6.79
CA ASP A 22 11.28 -3.47 6.62
C ASP A 22 11.61 -4.15 5.28
N ARG A 23 10.87 -3.83 4.22
CA ARG A 23 11.14 -4.34 2.86
C ARG A 23 11.86 -3.30 2.00
N ALA A 24 12.77 -3.77 1.14
CA ALA A 24 13.35 -2.95 0.09
C ALA A 24 12.26 -2.56 -0.94
N TYR A 25 12.27 -1.32 -1.39
CA TYR A 25 11.33 -0.82 -2.39
C TYR A 25 12.00 0.17 -3.34
N THR A 26 11.47 0.24 -4.55
CA THR A 26 11.77 1.31 -5.50
C THR A 26 10.81 2.47 -5.28
N HIS A 27 11.36 3.66 -5.07
CA HIS A 27 10.59 4.89 -4.89
C HIS A 27 10.34 5.58 -6.23
N ALA A 28 9.12 6.04 -6.44
CA ALA A 28 8.75 6.85 -7.59
C ALA A 28 7.74 7.94 -7.21
N VAL A 29 7.67 8.99 -8.04
CA VAL A 29 6.72 10.11 -7.87
C VAL A 29 5.92 10.31 -9.14
N GLY A 30 4.60 10.36 -9.02
CA GLY A 30 3.67 10.71 -10.10
C GLY A 30 3.00 12.06 -9.86
N ARG A 31 2.81 12.85 -10.91
CA ARG A 31 2.13 14.16 -10.86
C ARG A 31 1.08 14.26 -11.97
N ARG A 32 -0.15 14.65 -11.66
CA ARG A 32 -1.21 14.87 -12.65
C ARG A 32 -2.11 16.02 -12.20
N LYS A 33 -2.22 17.06 -13.05
CA LYS A 33 -2.92 18.31 -12.71
C LYS A 33 -2.35 18.86 -11.38
N ASN A 34 -3.19 18.98 -10.36
CA ASN A 34 -2.80 19.45 -9.03
C ASN A 34 -2.50 18.30 -8.05
N ALA A 35 -2.58 17.04 -8.48
CA ALA A 35 -2.36 15.87 -7.62
C ALA A 35 -0.91 15.36 -7.72
N THR A 36 -0.35 14.99 -6.57
CA THR A 36 0.97 14.34 -6.44
C THR A 36 0.81 13.00 -5.71
N ALA A 37 1.46 11.97 -6.22
CA ALA A 37 1.49 10.64 -5.62
C ALA A 37 2.93 10.21 -5.39
N GLN A 38 3.22 9.72 -4.19
CA GLN A 38 4.46 9.01 -3.87
C GLN A 38 4.13 7.53 -3.86
N VAL A 39 4.86 6.74 -4.66
CA VAL A 39 4.61 5.30 -4.82
C VAL A 39 5.81 4.53 -4.33
N ARG A 40 5.56 3.47 -3.56
CA ARG A 40 6.55 2.48 -3.17
C ARG A 40 6.24 1.19 -3.91
N LEU A 41 7.15 0.77 -4.77
CA LEU A 41 7.05 -0.47 -5.53
C LEU A 41 7.92 -1.54 -4.87
N TYR A 42 7.30 -2.65 -4.50
CA TYR A 42 7.97 -3.81 -3.92
C TYR A 42 8.01 -4.92 -4.98
N GLU A 43 9.21 -5.40 -5.30
CA GLU A 43 9.44 -6.40 -6.36
C GLU A 43 8.87 -7.78 -6.01
N GLU A 44 8.86 -8.11 -4.71
CA GLU A 44 8.30 -9.36 -4.20
C GLU A 44 6.95 -9.12 -3.53
N GLY A 45 5.89 -9.65 -4.13
CA GLY A 45 4.52 -9.39 -3.72
C GLY A 45 3.49 -10.39 -4.23
N ARG A 46 2.22 -10.09 -3.95
CA ARG A 46 1.05 -10.88 -4.38
C ARG A 46 0.04 -10.03 -5.17
N GLY A 47 0.46 -8.90 -5.72
CA GLY A 47 -0.42 -7.98 -6.43
C GLY A 47 -1.25 -7.09 -5.52
N ARG A 48 -0.79 -6.83 -4.29
CA ARG A 48 -1.53 -6.04 -3.32
C ARG A 48 -1.28 -4.56 -3.56
N ILE A 49 -2.35 -3.82 -3.79
CA ILE A 49 -2.29 -2.37 -4.00
C ILE A 49 -3.04 -1.68 -2.87
N TYR A 50 -2.30 -0.86 -2.12
CA TYR A 50 -2.83 0.00 -1.07
C TYR A 50 -2.62 1.47 -1.45
N VAL A 51 -3.57 2.31 -1.06
CA VAL A 51 -3.52 3.76 -1.25
C VAL A 51 -3.97 4.40 0.06
N ASN A 52 -3.07 5.15 0.70
CA ASN A 52 -3.31 5.75 2.02
C ASN A 52 -3.88 4.73 3.01
N GLU A 53 -3.19 3.58 3.16
CA GLU A 53 -3.52 2.45 4.05
C GLU A 53 -4.83 1.72 3.72
N LYS A 54 -5.55 2.13 2.68
CA LYS A 54 -6.80 1.51 2.22
C LYS A 54 -6.56 0.66 0.98
N GLU A 55 -7.32 -0.40 0.83
CA GLU A 55 -7.31 -1.21 -0.39
C GLU A 55 -7.72 -0.36 -1.60
N PHE A 56 -7.00 -0.47 -2.72
CA PHE A 56 -7.21 0.43 -3.88
C PHE A 56 -8.65 0.42 -4.41
N ARG A 57 -9.35 -0.72 -4.35
CA ARG A 57 -10.77 -0.84 -4.75
C ARG A 57 -11.71 -0.05 -3.86
N LYS A 58 -11.38 0.07 -2.57
CA LYS A 58 -12.14 0.89 -1.60
C LYS A 58 -11.83 2.37 -1.76
N TYR A 59 -10.58 2.70 -2.11
CA TYR A 59 -10.18 4.09 -2.35
C TYR A 59 -10.75 4.63 -3.68
N PHE A 60 -10.73 3.81 -4.73
CA PHE A 60 -11.30 4.11 -6.03
C PHE A 60 -12.54 3.25 -6.30
N PRO A 61 -13.75 3.72 -5.96
CA PRO A 61 -14.98 2.93 -6.12
C PRO A 61 -15.38 2.75 -7.59
N HIS A 62 -14.96 3.67 -8.48
CA HIS A 62 -15.32 3.65 -9.89
C HIS A 62 -14.43 2.68 -10.68
N PHE A 63 -15.04 1.84 -11.51
CA PHE A 63 -14.34 0.83 -12.30
C PHE A 63 -13.31 1.43 -13.27
N GLU A 64 -13.61 2.57 -13.89
CA GLU A 64 -12.67 3.28 -14.78
C GLU A 64 -11.38 3.68 -14.05
N MET A 65 -11.49 4.16 -12.81
CA MET A 65 -10.33 4.52 -12.00
C MET A 65 -9.51 3.27 -11.63
N GLN A 66 -10.18 2.17 -11.28
CA GLN A 66 -9.51 0.90 -10.99
C GLN A 66 -8.75 0.38 -12.21
N LYS A 67 -9.36 0.44 -13.41
CA LYS A 67 -8.71 0.09 -14.67
C LYS A 67 -7.49 0.96 -14.95
N ILE A 68 -7.57 2.27 -14.73
CA ILE A 68 -6.44 3.17 -14.95
C ILE A 68 -5.26 2.78 -14.06
N VAL A 69 -5.52 2.43 -12.79
CA VAL A 69 -4.48 2.02 -11.84
C VAL A 69 -3.87 0.67 -12.22
N THR A 70 -4.66 -0.31 -12.66
CA THR A 70 -4.13 -1.64 -12.99
C THR A 70 -3.53 -1.75 -14.38
N ARG A 71 -3.95 -0.90 -15.34
CA ARG A 71 -3.50 -0.93 -16.73
C ARG A 71 -1.98 -1.02 -16.93
N PRO A 72 -1.12 -0.23 -16.25
CA PRO A 72 0.33 -0.37 -16.43
C PRO A 72 0.83 -1.77 -16.02
N LEU A 73 0.28 -2.34 -14.93
CA LEU A 73 0.64 -3.68 -14.47
C LEU A 73 0.11 -4.77 -15.40
N ASP A 74 -1.07 -4.56 -15.98
CA ASP A 74 -1.66 -5.46 -16.98
C ASP A 74 -0.81 -5.49 -18.26
N ILE A 75 -0.26 -4.34 -18.70
CA ILE A 75 0.62 -4.25 -19.89
C ILE A 75 1.93 -5.00 -19.66
N VAL A 76 2.54 -4.82 -18.49
CA VAL A 76 3.82 -5.47 -18.13
C VAL A 76 3.62 -6.94 -17.73
N LYS A 77 2.36 -7.37 -17.53
CA LYS A 77 1.95 -8.72 -17.09
C LYS A 77 2.44 -9.10 -15.68
N GLU A 78 2.82 -8.12 -14.86
CA GLU A 78 3.42 -8.31 -13.53
C GLU A 78 2.43 -7.99 -12.38
N LYS A 79 1.14 -7.98 -12.68
CA LYS A 79 0.09 -7.61 -11.71
C LYS A 79 0.05 -8.47 -10.45
N GLN A 80 0.45 -9.73 -10.53
CA GLN A 80 0.39 -10.67 -9.42
C GLN A 80 1.68 -10.71 -8.59
N ASN A 81 2.78 -10.17 -9.13
CA ASN A 81 4.10 -10.32 -8.54
C ASN A 81 4.53 -9.09 -7.75
N LEU A 82 3.97 -7.91 -8.05
CA LEU A 82 4.37 -6.65 -7.43
C LEU A 82 3.39 -6.23 -6.33
N ASP A 83 3.92 -5.78 -5.19
CA ASP A 83 3.12 -5.09 -4.17
C ASP A 83 3.36 -3.57 -4.25
N ILE A 84 2.31 -2.78 -4.07
CA ILE A 84 2.33 -1.33 -4.22
C ILE A 84 1.70 -0.67 -3.00
N SER A 85 2.36 0.38 -2.51
CA SER A 85 1.81 1.29 -1.53
C SER A 85 1.93 2.76 -1.94
#